data_AF-A0A6B3BBM4-F1
#
_entry.id   AF-A0A6B3BBM4-F1
#
_cell.length_a   1.000
_cell.length_b   1.000
_cell.length_c   1.000
_cell.angle_alpha   90.00
_cell.angle_beta   90.00
_cell.angle_gamma   90.00
#
_symmetry.space_group_name_H-M   'P 1'
#
loop_
_entity.id
_entity.type
_entity.pdbx_description
1 polymer ?
#
loop_
_entity_poly.entity_id
_entity_poly.type
_entity_poly.pdbx_seq_one_letter_code
_entity_poly.pdbx_strand_id
1 'polypeptide(L)'
;MGEIERRLRRCLGRVYGEADVQKVHKKKISVDEMMFGEYIRLLDNEERWDKLGWPLVDRSHFIGLLGRVKDVRNTVMHFNAPSLKAEQLALLDSFVSMLRLYDPDYGATSMGQAM
;
A
#
# COMPACT_ATOMS: atom_id res chain seq x y z
N MET A 1 -8.34 -4.33 5.39
CA MET A 1 -8.25 -3.32 4.31
C MET A 1 -7.86 -1.94 4.82
N GLY A 2 -8.59 -1.34 5.78
CA GLY A 2 -8.26 0.00 6.29
C GLY A 2 -6.83 0.16 6.82
N GLU A 3 -6.27 -0.86 7.49
CA GLU A 3 -4.86 -0.84 7.93
C GLU A 3 -3.86 -0.74 6.76
N ILE A 4 -4.11 -1.49 5.69
CA ILE A 4 -3.23 -1.51 4.50
C ILE A 4 -3.22 -0.13 3.85
N GLU A 5 -4.39 0.45 3.58
CA GLU A 5 -4.49 1.78 2.97
C GLU A 5 -3.82 2.85 3.85
N ARG A 6 -4.05 2.81 5.16
CA ARG A 6 -3.45 3.76 6.10
C ARG A 6 -1.92 3.68 6.11
N ARG A 7 -1.35 2.47 6.18
CA ARG A 7 0.12 2.28 6.15
C ARG A 7 0.73 2.67 4.82
N LEU A 8 0.08 2.28 3.72
CA LEU A 8 0.53 2.62 2.38
C LEU A 8 0.57 4.15 2.20
N ARG A 9 -0.52 4.85 2.55
CA ARG A 9 -0.57 6.32 2.50
C ARG A 9 0.52 6.98 3.33
N ARG A 10 0.81 6.44 4.52
CA ARG A 10 1.87 6.96 5.38
C ARG A 10 3.26 6.77 4.77
N CYS A 11 3.57 5.60 4.22
CA CYS A 11 4.85 5.35 3.57
C CYS A 11 5.01 6.24 2.33
N LEU A 12 4.02 6.25 1.46
CA LEU A 12 4.03 7.02 0.22
C LEU A 12 4.05 8.53 0.51
N GLY A 13 3.25 9.03 1.44
CA GLY A 13 3.16 10.46 1.77
C GLY A 13 4.40 11.04 2.45
N ARG A 14 5.31 10.20 2.96
CA ARG A 14 6.63 10.65 3.47
C ARG A 14 7.66 10.85 2.37
N VAL A 15 7.48 10.17 1.24
CA VAL A 15 8.45 10.14 0.13
C VAL A 15 7.99 11.02 -1.02
N TYR A 16 6.70 11.01 -1.34
CA TYR A 16 6.14 11.69 -2.49
C TYR A 16 5.45 13.00 -2.09
N GLY A 17 5.88 14.08 -2.73
CA GLY A 17 5.22 15.38 -2.64
C GLY A 17 4.21 15.62 -3.76
N GLU A 18 3.64 16.83 -3.80
CA GLU A 18 2.67 17.26 -4.81
C GLU A 18 3.17 17.02 -6.25
N ALA A 19 4.43 17.34 -6.53
CA ALA A 19 5.00 17.20 -7.87
C ALA A 19 4.96 15.73 -8.36
N ASP A 20 5.18 14.76 -7.49
CA ASP A 20 5.10 13.33 -7.81
C ASP A 20 3.66 12.88 -8.03
N VAL A 21 2.74 13.37 -7.19
CA VAL A 21 1.30 13.08 -7.28
C VAL A 21 0.72 13.64 -8.59
N GLN A 22 1.05 14.87 -8.96
CA GLN A 22 0.57 15.52 -10.18
C GLN A 22 1.07 14.84 -11.46
N LYS A 23 2.18 14.10 -11.40
CA LYS A 23 2.65 13.24 -12.51
C LYS A 23 1.72 12.05 -12.77
N VAL A 24 0.92 11.65 -11.79
CA VAL A 24 -0.11 10.61 -11.94
C VAL A 24 -1.49 11.23 -12.18
N HIS A 25 -1.82 12.29 -11.43
CA HIS A 25 -3.12 12.95 -11.51
C HIS A 25 -3.01 14.46 -11.25
N LYS A 26 -3.12 15.27 -12.31
CA LYS A 26 -2.86 16.72 -12.30
C LYS A 26 -3.65 17.55 -11.28
N LYS A 27 -4.82 17.08 -10.83
CA LYS A 27 -5.68 17.82 -9.89
C LYS A 27 -5.46 17.46 -8.41
N LYS A 28 -4.65 16.45 -8.11
CA LYS A 28 -4.42 15.98 -6.74
C LYS A 28 -3.12 16.58 -6.22
N ILE A 29 -3.15 17.00 -4.96
CA ILE A 29 -2.01 17.67 -4.31
C ILE A 29 -1.31 16.76 -3.31
N SER A 30 -1.93 15.64 -2.93
CA SER A 30 -1.36 14.72 -1.95
C SER A 30 -1.73 13.26 -2.19
N VAL A 31 -0.90 12.36 -1.64
CA VAL A 31 -1.10 10.90 -1.68
C VAL A 31 -2.42 10.46 -1.05
N ASP A 32 -2.91 11.20 -0.04
CA ASP A 32 -4.17 10.87 0.64
C ASP A 32 -5.40 11.00 -0.29
N GLU A 33 -5.33 11.88 -1.29
CA GLU A 33 -6.39 12.05 -2.28
C GLU A 33 -6.35 10.99 -3.38
N MET A 34 -5.25 10.24 -3.49
CA MET A 34 -5.10 9.21 -4.51
C MET A 34 -5.94 7.97 -4.19
N MET A 35 -6.52 7.38 -5.23
CA MET A 35 -7.19 6.09 -5.16
C MET A 35 -6.17 4.96 -5.27
N PHE A 36 -6.58 3.77 -4.85
CA PHE A 36 -5.71 2.59 -4.82
C PHE A 36 -5.01 2.28 -6.16
N GLY A 37 -5.72 2.45 -7.28
CA GLY A 37 -5.16 2.26 -8.62
C GLY A 37 -4.11 3.31 -9.02
N GLU A 38 -4.14 4.49 -8.41
CA GLU A 38 -3.17 5.56 -8.66
C GLU A 38 -1.86 5.30 -7.90
N TYR A 39 -1.90 4.63 -6.75
CA TYR A 39 -0.67 4.16 -6.07
C TYR A 39 0.13 3.22 -6.96
N ILE A 40 -0.55 2.30 -7.65
CA ILE A 40 0.11 1.39 -8.61
C ILE A 40 0.83 2.20 -9.69
N ARG A 41 0.13 3.18 -10.30
CA ARG A 41 0.72 4.04 -11.36
C ARG A 41 1.88 4.91 -10.86
N LEU A 42 1.82 5.35 -9.61
CA LEU A 42 2.91 6.10 -8.98
C LEU A 42 4.17 5.24 -8.90
N LEU A 43 4.01 4.02 -8.40
CA LEU A 43 5.08 3.06 -8.11
C LEU A 43 5.62 2.31 -9.34
N ASP A 44 4.83 2.24 -10.42
CA ASP A 44 5.21 1.59 -11.68
C ASP A 44 6.37 2.29 -12.40
N ASN A 45 6.58 3.58 -12.12
CA ASN A 45 7.73 4.30 -12.64
C ASN A 45 8.98 4.04 -11.79
N GLU A 46 10.09 3.74 -12.47
CA GLU A 46 11.37 3.40 -11.84
C GLU A 46 11.94 4.50 -10.95
N GLU A 47 12.01 5.72 -11.47
CA GLU A 47 12.57 6.86 -10.73
C GLU A 47 11.77 7.15 -9.47
N ARG A 48 10.43 7.01 -9.54
CA ARG A 48 9.57 7.16 -8.36
C ARG A 48 9.74 5.98 -7.40
N TRP A 49 9.88 4.75 -7.89
CA TRP A 49 10.14 3.59 -7.04
C TRP A 49 11.45 3.74 -6.26
N ASP A 50 12.52 4.17 -6.94
CA ASP A 50 13.84 4.37 -6.34
C ASP A 50 13.81 5.34 -5.15
N LYS A 51 12.99 6.40 -5.22
CA LYS A 51 12.77 7.34 -4.10
C LYS A 51 12.30 6.69 -2.81
N LEU A 52 11.62 5.53 -2.86
CA LEU A 52 11.20 4.82 -1.65
C LEU A 52 12.39 4.30 -0.83
N GLY A 53 13.52 4.03 -1.49
CA GLY A 53 14.68 3.42 -0.85
C GLY A 53 14.35 2.08 -0.19
N TRP A 54 13.62 1.20 -0.89
CA TRP A 54 13.26 -0.13 -0.41
C TRP A 54 14.18 -1.21 -1.02
N PRO A 55 15.39 -1.44 -0.47
CA PRO A 55 16.39 -2.30 -1.09
C PRO A 55 16.05 -3.80 -1.03
N LEU A 56 15.16 -4.22 -0.13
CA LEU A 56 14.80 -5.63 0.05
C LEU A 56 13.53 -6.03 -0.70
N VAL A 57 12.97 -5.14 -1.53
CA VAL A 57 11.70 -5.37 -2.21
C VAL A 57 11.82 -5.05 -3.70
N ASP A 58 11.52 -6.04 -4.53
CA ASP A 58 11.41 -5.86 -5.97
C ASP A 58 10.13 -5.06 -6.33
N ARG A 59 10.30 -4.00 -7.14
CA ARG A 59 9.20 -3.17 -7.66
C ARG A 59 8.07 -3.99 -8.26
N SER A 60 8.40 -4.88 -9.20
CA SER A 60 7.42 -5.71 -9.91
C SER A 60 6.67 -6.64 -8.96
N HIS A 61 7.36 -7.18 -7.95
CA HIS A 61 6.74 -8.02 -6.93
C HIS A 61 5.76 -7.22 -6.08
N PHE A 62 6.18 -6.04 -5.59
CA PHE A 62 5.32 -5.17 -4.80
C PHE A 62 4.08 -4.71 -5.56
N ILE A 63 4.26 -4.27 -6.82
CA ILE A 63 3.15 -3.84 -7.68
C ILE A 63 2.20 -5.00 -7.95
N GLY A 64 2.71 -6.20 -8.18
CA GLY A 64 1.90 -7.41 -8.36
C GLY A 64 1.04 -7.70 -7.13
N LEU A 65 1.63 -7.65 -5.93
CA LEU A 65 0.88 -7.82 -4.67
C LEU A 65 -0.14 -6.69 -4.47
N LEU A 66 0.24 -5.44 -4.69
CA LEU A 66 -0.64 -4.28 -4.57
C LEU A 66 -1.84 -4.40 -5.52
N GLY A 67 -1.62 -4.89 -6.75
CA GLY A 67 -2.67 -5.19 -7.72
C GLY A 67 -3.66 -6.24 -7.21
N ARG A 68 -3.17 -7.31 -6.57
CA ARG A 68 -4.03 -8.33 -5.95
C ARG A 68 -4.80 -7.78 -4.74
N VAL A 69 -4.18 -6.96 -3.90
CA VAL A 69 -4.88 -6.29 -2.78
C VAL A 69 -6.01 -5.39 -3.29
N LYS A 70 -5.77 -4.65 -4.39
CA LYS A 70 -6.82 -3.84 -5.05
C LYS A 70 -8.01 -4.70 -5.47
N ASP A 71 -7.75 -5.86 -6.05
CA ASP A 71 -8.79 -6.80 -6.49
C ASP A 71 -9.60 -7.37 -5.32
N VAL A 72 -8.92 -7.76 -4.24
CA VAL A 72 -9.58 -8.20 -3.00
C VAL A 72 -10.42 -7.07 -2.40
N ARG A 73 -9.94 -5.83 -2.40
CA ARG A 73 -10.69 -4.66 -1.91
C ARG A 73 -11.96 -4.42 -2.73
N ASN A 74 -11.87 -4.55 -4.05
CA ASN A 74 -13.03 -4.43 -4.94
C ASN A 74 -14.02 -5.58 -4.71
N THR A 75 -13.51 -6.79 -4.47
CA THR A 75 -14.33 -7.96 -4.13
C THR A 75 -15.07 -7.76 -2.81
N VAL A 76 -14.40 -7.30 -1.74
CA VAL A 76 -15.04 -7.01 -0.43
C VAL A 76 -16.11 -5.92 -0.54
N MET A 77 -15.93 -4.96 -1.45
CA MET A 77 -16.94 -3.92 -1.70
C MET A 77 -18.16 -4.39 -2.47
N HIS A 78 -18.09 -5.53 -3.16
CA HIS A 78 -19.29 -6.13 -3.74
C HIS A 78 -20.18 -6.63 -2.61
N PHE A 79 -21.38 -6.06 -2.48
CA PHE A 79 -22.38 -6.33 -1.43
C PHE A 79 -22.83 -7.82 -1.34
N ASN A 80 -22.46 -8.66 -2.30
CA ASN A 80 -22.71 -10.11 -2.34
C ASN A 80 -21.41 -10.92 -2.36
N ALA A 81 -20.33 -10.40 -1.77
CA ALA A 81 -19.07 -11.12 -1.71
C ALA A 81 -19.22 -12.35 -0.80
N PRO A 82 -18.88 -13.56 -1.28
CA PRO A 82 -18.67 -14.68 -0.37
C PRO A 82 -17.55 -14.31 0.62
N SER A 83 -17.59 -14.90 1.81
CA SER A 83 -16.50 -14.80 2.79
C SER A 83 -15.14 -14.90 2.10
N LEU A 84 -14.21 -13.98 2.43
CA LEU A 84 -12.86 -13.96 1.87
C LEU A 84 -12.23 -15.35 1.92
N LYS A 85 -11.67 -15.80 0.79
CA LYS A 85 -10.97 -17.09 0.74
C LYS A 85 -9.71 -17.02 1.61
N ALA A 86 -9.30 -18.16 2.17
CA ALA A 86 -8.08 -18.25 2.98
C ALA A 86 -6.84 -17.69 2.25
N GLU A 87 -6.73 -17.90 0.94
CA GLU A 87 -5.65 -17.36 0.12
C GLU A 87 -5.67 -15.82 0.03
N GLN A 88 -6.85 -15.21 -0.02
CA GLN A 88 -6.98 -13.75 0.00
C GLN A 88 -6.57 -13.19 1.36
N LEU A 89 -6.94 -13.86 2.46
CA LEU A 89 -6.52 -13.48 3.81
C LEU A 89 -5.00 -13.58 3.96
N ALA A 90 -4.40 -14.70 3.53
CA ALA A 90 -2.95 -14.90 3.55
C ALA A 90 -2.20 -13.84 2.72
N LEU A 91 -2.76 -13.46 1.56
CA LEU A 91 -2.21 -12.39 0.73
C LEU A 91 -2.23 -11.04 1.45
N LEU A 92 -3.34 -10.70 2.11
CA LEU A 92 -3.45 -9.44 2.87
C LEU A 92 -2.46 -9.42 4.04
N ASP A 93 -2.33 -10.53 4.75
CA ASP A 93 -1.39 -10.68 5.86
C ASP A 93 0.07 -10.55 5.42
N SER A 94 0.44 -11.21 4.31
CA SER A 94 1.77 -11.10 3.73
C SER A 94 2.09 -9.66 3.29
N PHE A 95 1.14 -8.97 2.65
CA PHE A 95 1.31 -7.58 2.24
C PHE A 95 1.45 -6.64 3.44
N VAL A 96 0.67 -6.86 4.49
CA VAL A 96 0.79 -6.13 5.77
C VAL A 96 2.16 -6.35 6.38
N SER A 97 2.64 -7.58 6.43
CA SER A 97 3.95 -7.94 6.97
C SER A 97 5.09 -7.26 6.20
N MET A 98 4.98 -7.18 4.87
CA MET A 98 5.92 -6.44 4.04
C MET A 98 5.92 -4.93 4.35
N LEU A 99 4.74 -4.30 4.48
CA LEU A 99 4.64 -2.89 4.84
C LEU A 99 5.21 -2.60 6.24
N ARG A 100 5.11 -3.53 7.19
CA ARG A 100 5.67 -3.38 8.56
C ARG A 100 7.19 -3.25 8.57
N LEU A 101 7.89 -3.80 7.58
CA LEU A 101 9.34 -3.64 7.46
C LEU A 101 9.76 -2.19 7.17
N TYR A 102 8.85 -1.40 6.58
CA TYR A 102 9.11 -0.03 6.14
C TYR A 102 8.24 1.02 6.85
N ASP A 103 7.24 0.61 7.63
CA ASP A 103 6.44 1.47 8.50
C ASP A 103 7.12 1.59 9.88
N PRO A 104 7.74 2.74 10.21
CA PRO A 104 8.54 2.88 11.44
C PRO A 104 7.71 2.92 12.73
N ASP A 105 6.38 2.93 12.61
CA ASP A 105 5.44 2.90 13.74
C ASP A 105 5.19 1.46 14.26
N TYR A 106 5.73 0.43 13.59
CA TYR A 106 5.60 -0.95 14.03
C TYR A 106 6.19 -1.19 15.44
N GLY A 107 7.22 -0.43 15.81
CA GLY A 107 7.85 -0.48 17.13
C GLY A 107 7.08 0.23 18.26
N ALA A 108 6.15 1.14 17.95
CA ALA A 108 5.44 1.90 18.97
C ALA A 108 4.17 1.20 19.49
N THR A 109 3.60 0.25 18.73
CA THR A 109 2.34 -0.42 19.09
C THR A 109 2.54 -1.88 19.56
N SER A 110 3.67 -2.53 19.25
CA SER A 110 3.93 -3.92 19.67
C SER A 110 4.52 -4.06 21.09
N MET A 111 4.67 -2.97 21.85
CA MET A 111 5.15 -2.99 23.24
C MET A 111 4.03 -2.62 24.24
N GLY A 112 2.80 -3.03 23.95
CA GLY A 112 1.61 -2.78 24.78
C GLY A 112 0.71 -3.99 25.03
N GLN A 113 1.06 -5.17 24.52
CA GLN A 113 0.36 -6.43 24.82
C GLN A 113 1.36 -7.55 25.09
N ALA A 114 2.13 -7.37 26.16
CA ALA A 114 2.84 -8.42 26.86
C ALA A 114 3.06 -7.93 28.31
N MET A 115 1.98 -7.89 29.08
CA MET A 115 1.99 -7.84 30.54
C MET A 115 0.90 -8.79 31.05
#